data_AF-A0A960LJ40-F1
#
_entry.id   AF-A0A960LJ40-F1
#
_cell.length_a   1.000
_cell.length_b   1.000
_cell.length_c   1.000
_cell.angle_alpha   90.00
_cell.angle_beta   90.00
_cell.angle_gamma   90.00
#
_symmetry.space_group_name_H-M   'P 1'
#
loop_
_entity.id
_entity.type
_entity.pdbx_description
1 polymer ?
#
loop_
_entity_poly.entity_id
_entity_poly.type
_entity_poly.pdbx_seq_one_letter_code
_entity_poly.pdbx_strand_id
1 'polypeptide(L)'
;LAPSSLTIDPTLTPNAEGANQEFSDNFEGEDYDPTKELVRFLVEPSIIGAPELVNVPDFSNYDAIILADVPRLAAESATELIEFVELGGGLLIAPGQRAQADFYNGWRLIDGQPFLPADMSEAPRFATTDEPITPSAQTLSHPAFRKVSGQNRTDFATVSFSSWWPLTVRDSLASETAVGARLNTGEPLLASRRIGSGQVILFGATLDTTMSNLPTRQAYLPFLHELIYQLADPAAYDLNLDPGWDLTLSLSSGRHVPIGEGLQGDYYASNSGDGKPILTRIDAGVQFNWQGGVPAPGLPADGFRVEWNGKLQAPDSGTYTLEADVDDEMEVWVDGKSVLKAKYGSKTRSKGLKLEAGKWYDFRARYVESSGEAKAILYWESKNIPRQIIPPSRFRVFAGPAPVSRDGTRENTLATYDVIGPDDAPRSGELTSGPRGSLIKIHGDVSSGLYRLKIPDQHRSYFRNFLTEGKNEIPFTVKRDPAESTLTRLSEADYTFLANFVTIVQPETLEEVLGILQGNQFGQELWKYLALGAFIFLLVEIALARWIALSRRTGEEIKIEFESKEAPTSGFKEQLDRIRAAKAK
;
A
#
# COMPACT_ATOMS: atom_id res chain seq x y z
N LEU A 1 5.97 -15.26 28.09
CA LEU A 1 4.80 -15.37 29.01
C LEU A 1 4.69 -14.02 29.71
N ALA A 2 3.47 -13.45 29.76
CA ALA A 2 3.13 -12.03 29.94
C ALA A 2 3.83 -11.27 31.09
N PRO A 3 3.73 -9.92 31.07
CA PRO A 3 2.78 -9.35 32.02
C PRO A 3 1.86 -8.29 31.41
N SER A 4 0.57 -8.58 31.50
CA SER A 4 -0.53 -7.63 31.62
C SER A 4 -0.53 -7.05 33.04
N SER A 5 -0.23 -5.77 33.20
CA SER A 5 -0.80 -4.90 34.25
C SER A 5 -0.32 -3.47 34.01
N LEU A 6 -1.19 -2.62 33.49
CA LEU A 6 -1.05 -1.18 33.67
C LEU A 6 -1.59 -0.90 35.08
N THR A 7 -0.70 -0.93 36.07
CA THR A 7 -1.06 -0.58 37.44
C THR A 7 -1.08 0.94 37.51
N ILE A 8 -2.27 1.55 37.46
CA ILE A 8 -2.43 2.96 37.83
C ILE A 8 -2.15 3.04 39.33
N ASP A 9 -1.18 3.84 39.71
CA ASP A 9 -0.82 4.08 41.11
C ASP A 9 -2.04 4.65 41.87
N PRO A 10 -2.56 3.93 42.89
CA PRO A 10 -3.73 4.37 43.66
C PRO A 10 -3.44 5.56 44.59
N THR A 11 -2.21 6.11 44.59
CA THR A 11 -1.86 7.29 45.38
C THR A 11 -1.99 8.63 44.63
N LEU A 12 -2.27 8.60 43.32
CA LEU A 12 -2.47 9.82 42.53
C LEU A 12 -3.81 10.49 42.87
N THR A 13 -3.75 11.61 43.57
CA THR A 13 -4.89 12.50 43.80
C THR A 13 -4.98 13.56 42.69
N PRO A 14 -6.18 14.07 42.36
CA PRO A 14 -6.35 15.07 41.31
C PRO A 14 -5.74 16.40 41.75
N ASN A 15 -5.06 17.10 40.82
CA ASN A 15 -4.66 18.48 41.02
C ASN A 15 -5.91 19.38 41.08
N ALA A 16 -6.41 19.61 42.29
CA ALA A 16 -7.27 20.73 42.60
C ALA A 16 -6.41 21.86 43.20
N GLU A 17 -6.70 23.07 42.77
CA GLU A 17 -5.98 24.30 43.07
C GLU A 17 -5.77 24.56 44.58
N GLY A 18 -4.52 24.92 44.93
CA GLY A 18 -4.20 25.84 46.03
C GLY A 18 -4.03 25.25 47.43
N ALA A 19 -2.79 25.12 47.90
CA ALA A 19 -2.36 25.53 49.25
C ALA A 19 -0.84 25.36 49.43
N ASN A 20 -0.24 26.37 50.06
CA ASN A 20 1.16 26.43 50.47
C ASN A 20 1.52 25.39 51.56
N GLN A 21 2.84 25.19 51.67
CA GLN A 21 3.63 24.74 52.84
C GLN A 21 3.92 23.25 53.03
N GLU A 22 5.23 23.01 53.05
CA GLU A 22 6.00 22.06 53.87
C GLU A 22 5.65 20.57 53.76
N PHE A 23 6.43 19.86 52.96
CA PHE A 23 7.06 18.60 53.39
C PHE A 23 8.43 18.49 52.71
N SER A 24 9.48 18.85 53.45
CA SER A 24 10.82 18.30 53.21
C SER A 24 10.86 16.93 53.88
N ASP A 25 11.33 15.91 53.15
CA ASP A 25 12.49 15.11 53.55
C ASP A 25 12.60 13.84 52.68
N ASN A 26 13.79 13.74 52.06
CA ASN A 26 14.52 12.52 51.72
C ASN A 26 13.98 11.62 50.60
N PHE A 27 14.26 12.03 49.37
CA PHE A 27 14.64 11.12 48.29
C PHE A 27 15.84 11.71 47.55
N GLU A 28 17.06 11.37 47.98
CA GLU A 28 18.27 11.57 47.18
C GLU A 28 18.34 10.42 46.16
N GLY A 29 18.09 10.72 44.88
CA GLY A 29 18.20 9.73 43.81
C GLY A 29 17.65 10.25 42.48
N GLU A 30 18.54 10.91 41.72
CA GLU A 30 18.41 11.34 40.32
C GLU A 30 17.31 12.38 39.99
N ASP A 31 17.76 13.51 39.44
CA ASP A 31 16.95 14.62 38.92
C ASP A 31 15.94 14.15 37.86
N TYR A 32 14.75 13.71 38.28
CA TYR A 32 13.59 13.67 37.40
C TYR A 32 12.99 15.08 37.32
N ASP A 33 13.35 15.81 36.28
CA ASP A 33 12.76 17.11 35.92
C ASP A 33 11.68 16.89 34.85
N PRO A 34 10.38 16.76 35.22
CA PRO A 34 9.29 16.52 34.28
C PRO A 34 9.07 17.69 33.29
N THR A 35 9.79 18.81 33.43
CA THR A 35 9.76 19.91 32.47
C THR A 35 10.84 19.81 31.39
N LYS A 36 11.83 18.94 31.55
CA LYS A 36 12.95 18.77 30.60
C LYS A 36 12.87 17.52 29.74
N GLU A 37 12.23 16.46 30.22
CA GLU A 37 11.87 15.32 29.38
C GLU A 37 10.44 15.51 28.87
N LEU A 38 10.32 16.00 27.64
CA LEU A 38 9.06 15.96 26.88
C LEU A 38 8.56 14.51 26.90
N VAL A 39 7.59 14.21 27.76
CA VAL A 39 6.76 13.01 27.63
C VAL A 39 6.06 13.16 26.28
N ARG A 40 6.64 12.58 25.23
CA ARG A 40 6.01 12.51 23.91
C ARG A 40 4.80 11.61 24.07
N PHE A 41 3.63 12.21 24.25
CA PHE A 41 2.37 11.49 24.19
C PHE A 41 2.20 10.95 22.76
N LEU A 42 1.63 9.75 22.63
CA LEU A 42 1.34 9.15 21.33
C LEU A 42 0.33 10.00 20.51
N VAL A 43 -0.39 10.91 21.16
CA VAL A 43 -1.37 11.82 20.58
C VAL A 43 -1.10 13.22 21.12
N GLU A 44 -0.90 14.19 20.24
CA GLU A 44 -0.75 15.61 20.57
C GLU A 44 -2.03 16.38 20.20
N PRO A 45 -2.98 16.59 21.14
CA PRO A 45 -4.25 17.22 20.82
C PRO A 45 -4.11 18.73 20.65
N SER A 46 -4.80 19.28 19.65
CA SER A 46 -5.01 20.72 19.46
C SER A 46 -6.51 21.03 19.47
N ILE A 47 -6.92 22.03 20.26
CA ILE A 47 -8.31 22.46 20.35
C ILE A 47 -8.44 23.80 19.62
N ILE A 48 -9.28 23.84 18.58
CA ILE A 48 -9.52 25.02 17.76
C ILE A 48 -11.00 25.32 17.79
N GLY A 49 -11.37 26.57 18.10
CA GLY A 49 -12.76 27.00 18.02
C GLY A 49 -13.24 27.00 16.56
N ALA A 50 -14.48 26.58 16.30
CA ALA A 50 -15.03 26.57 14.93
C ALA A 50 -14.86 27.89 14.14
N PRO A 51 -14.99 29.09 14.75
CA PRO A 51 -14.73 30.36 14.05
C PRO A 51 -13.25 30.61 13.72
N GLU A 52 -12.33 30.00 14.47
CA GLU A 52 -10.88 30.15 14.31
C GLU A 52 -10.31 29.15 13.30
N LEU A 53 -11.13 28.21 12.83
CA LEU A 53 -10.74 27.20 11.85
C LEU A 53 -10.22 27.84 10.54
N VAL A 54 -10.73 29.02 10.18
CA VAL A 54 -10.28 29.81 9.01
C VAL A 54 -8.82 30.27 9.15
N ASN A 55 -8.29 30.33 10.38
CA ASN A 55 -6.90 30.70 10.63
C ASN A 55 -5.95 29.50 10.60
N VAL A 56 -6.46 28.28 10.40
CA VAL A 56 -5.62 27.08 10.28
C VAL A 56 -5.03 27.08 8.87
N PRO A 57 -3.70 27.27 8.71
CA PRO A 57 -3.11 27.45 7.40
C PRO A 57 -3.03 26.13 6.62
N ASP A 58 -2.99 24.98 7.31
CA ASP A 58 -2.88 23.68 6.65
C ASP A 58 -3.35 22.56 7.57
N PHE A 59 -4.39 21.84 7.16
CA PHE A 59 -4.87 20.64 7.86
C PHE A 59 -3.91 19.44 7.73
N SER A 60 -2.89 19.51 6.86
CA SER A 60 -1.88 18.45 6.69
C SER A 60 -1.09 18.10 7.94
N ASN A 61 -1.06 19.00 8.91
CA ASN A 61 -0.34 18.80 10.17
C ASN A 61 -1.13 17.92 11.17
N TYR A 62 -2.34 17.49 10.83
CA TYR A 62 -3.18 16.66 11.68
C TYR A 62 -3.41 15.29 11.03
N ASP A 63 -3.23 14.21 11.78
CA ASP A 63 -3.57 12.86 11.31
C ASP A 63 -5.08 12.60 11.40
N ALA A 64 -5.76 13.21 12.38
CA ALA A 64 -7.19 13.10 12.58
C ALA A 64 -7.80 14.43 13.05
N ILE A 65 -9.00 14.74 12.57
CA ILE A 65 -9.80 15.90 12.95
C ILE A 65 -11.13 15.43 13.53
N ILE A 66 -11.56 16.06 14.63
CA ILE A 66 -12.83 15.74 15.31
C ILE A 66 -13.72 16.99 15.33
N LEU A 67 -14.88 16.90 14.67
CA LEU A 67 -15.94 17.89 14.78
C LEU A 67 -16.87 17.51 15.93
N ALA A 68 -16.61 18.06 17.11
CA ALA A 68 -17.40 17.84 18.33
C ALA A 68 -18.47 18.94 18.49
N ASP A 69 -19.74 18.60 18.25
CA ASP A 69 -20.90 19.52 18.29
C ASP A 69 -20.70 20.85 17.54
N VAL A 70 -20.07 20.79 16.38
CA VAL A 70 -19.87 21.96 15.52
C VAL A 70 -21.19 22.26 14.77
N PRO A 71 -21.77 23.47 14.93
CA PRO A 71 -23.07 23.79 14.33
C PRO A 71 -23.01 23.88 12.80
N ARG A 72 -22.00 24.60 12.32
CA ARG A 72 -21.69 24.86 10.90
C ARG A 72 -20.25 25.35 10.79
N LEU A 73 -19.70 25.26 9.59
CA LEU A 73 -18.41 25.83 9.22
C LEU A 73 -18.58 26.84 8.09
N ALA A 74 -17.54 27.63 7.82
CA ALA A 74 -17.43 28.37 6.57
C ALA A 74 -17.38 27.38 5.39
N ALA A 75 -17.89 27.78 4.22
CA ALA A 75 -17.90 26.91 3.04
C ALA A 75 -16.48 26.52 2.61
N GLU A 76 -15.54 27.46 2.67
CA GLU A 76 -14.12 27.24 2.38
C GLU A 76 -13.52 26.15 3.29
N SER A 77 -13.67 26.29 4.61
CA SER A 77 -13.15 25.30 5.56
C SER A 77 -13.82 23.93 5.41
N ALA A 78 -15.10 23.88 5.01
CA ALA A 78 -15.77 22.61 4.72
C ALA A 78 -15.14 21.93 3.48
N THR A 79 -14.87 22.69 2.41
CA THR A 79 -14.18 22.18 1.21
C THR A 79 -12.77 21.71 1.55
N GLU A 80 -12.02 22.46 2.37
CA GLU A 80 -10.67 22.08 2.81
C GLU A 80 -10.67 20.79 3.64
N LEU A 81 -11.69 20.58 4.50
CA LEU A 81 -11.84 19.33 5.26
C LEU A 81 -12.20 18.15 4.34
N ILE A 82 -12.97 18.37 3.28
CA ILE A 82 -13.26 17.34 2.28
C ILE A 82 -11.97 16.96 1.55
N GLU A 83 -11.20 17.94 1.08
CA GLU A 83 -9.89 17.72 0.44
C GLU A 83 -8.93 17.00 1.40
N PHE A 84 -8.90 17.39 2.68
CA PHE A 84 -8.11 16.73 3.72
C PHE A 84 -8.42 15.22 3.81
N VAL A 85 -9.70 14.84 3.82
CA VAL A 85 -10.10 13.42 3.87
C VAL A 85 -9.82 12.71 2.56
N GLU A 86 -10.09 13.32 1.40
CA GLU A 86 -9.75 12.74 0.09
C GLU A 86 -8.24 12.44 -0.01
N LEU A 87 -7.42 13.34 0.56
CA LEU A 87 -5.97 13.20 0.68
C LEU A 87 -5.51 12.29 1.81
N GLY A 88 -6.38 11.56 2.52
CA GLY A 88 -5.96 10.54 3.49
C GLY A 88 -6.16 10.86 4.97
N GLY A 89 -6.63 12.05 5.30
CA GLY A 89 -6.95 12.42 6.67
C GLY A 89 -8.13 11.65 7.25
N GLY A 90 -8.12 11.46 8.58
CA GLY A 90 -9.26 10.92 9.32
C GLY A 90 -10.18 12.02 9.82
N LEU A 91 -11.48 11.93 9.53
CA LEU A 91 -12.48 12.86 10.06
C LEU A 91 -13.52 12.13 10.93
N LEU A 92 -13.69 12.60 12.17
CA LEU A 92 -14.80 12.19 13.04
C LEU A 92 -15.82 13.32 13.14
N ILE A 93 -17.08 13.01 12.88
CA ILE A 93 -18.20 13.91 13.12
C ILE A 93 -19.02 13.33 14.28
N ALA A 94 -19.07 14.07 15.38
CA ALA A 94 -19.86 13.75 16.57
C ALA A 94 -20.82 14.92 16.85
N PRO A 95 -21.99 14.95 16.19
CA PRO A 95 -22.92 16.06 16.28
C PRO A 95 -23.64 16.06 17.64
N GLY A 96 -23.78 17.24 18.23
CA GLY A 96 -24.65 17.48 19.37
C GLY A 96 -25.89 18.26 18.97
N GLN A 97 -26.49 18.97 19.92
CA GLN A 97 -27.75 19.70 19.67
C GLN A 97 -27.58 20.93 18.78
N ARG A 98 -26.35 21.44 18.63
CA ARG A 98 -26.07 22.64 17.84
C ARG A 98 -25.85 22.34 16.37
N ALA A 99 -25.51 21.09 16.05
CA ALA A 99 -25.28 20.61 14.68
C ALA A 99 -26.51 20.83 13.77
N GLN A 100 -26.26 21.28 12.54
CA GLN A 100 -27.30 21.49 11.52
C GLN A 100 -27.24 20.37 10.49
N ALA A 101 -28.25 19.49 10.47
CA ALA A 101 -28.27 18.32 9.58
C ALA A 101 -28.18 18.71 8.10
N ASP A 102 -28.92 19.72 7.67
CA ASP A 102 -28.93 20.19 6.27
C ASP A 102 -27.54 20.64 5.81
N PHE A 103 -26.76 21.26 6.70
CA PHE A 103 -25.39 21.69 6.40
C PHE A 103 -24.49 20.48 6.12
N TYR A 104 -24.45 19.53 7.06
CA TYR A 104 -23.62 18.33 6.92
C TYR A 104 -24.09 17.47 5.73
N ASN A 105 -25.39 17.15 5.66
CA ASN A 105 -25.98 16.37 4.57
C ASN A 105 -25.80 17.07 3.20
N GLY A 106 -25.48 18.36 3.17
CA GLY A 106 -25.18 19.14 1.97
C GLY A 106 -23.75 18.99 1.44
N TRP A 107 -22.80 18.42 2.21
CA TRP A 107 -21.40 18.28 1.77
C TRP A 107 -21.28 17.28 0.62
N ARG A 108 -20.50 17.64 -0.40
CA ARG A 108 -20.35 16.87 -1.64
C ARG A 108 -18.88 16.71 -2.01
N LEU A 109 -18.55 15.55 -2.55
CA LEU A 109 -17.29 15.30 -3.26
C LEU A 109 -17.28 16.04 -4.60
N ILE A 110 -16.10 16.14 -5.22
CA ILE A 110 -15.93 16.84 -6.50
C ILE A 110 -16.77 16.22 -7.64
N ASP A 111 -17.07 14.92 -7.55
CA ASP A 111 -17.92 14.17 -8.49
C ASP A 111 -19.42 14.33 -8.20
N GLY A 112 -19.79 15.10 -7.18
CA GLY A 112 -21.16 15.36 -6.76
C GLY A 112 -21.76 14.30 -5.84
N GLN A 113 -21.02 13.27 -5.43
CA GLN A 113 -21.50 12.30 -4.45
C GLN A 113 -21.61 12.90 -3.04
N PRO A 114 -22.51 12.37 -2.18
CA PRO A 114 -22.59 12.80 -0.78
C PRO A 114 -21.29 12.49 -0.04
N PHE A 115 -20.84 13.39 0.83
CA PHE A 115 -19.62 13.17 1.62
C PHE A 115 -19.87 12.28 2.85
N LEU A 116 -20.96 12.47 3.58
CA LEU A 116 -21.19 11.72 4.83
C LEU A 116 -21.42 10.21 4.56
N PRO A 117 -21.04 9.33 5.50
CA PRO A 117 -21.39 7.91 5.46
C PRO A 117 -22.91 7.65 5.50
N ALA A 118 -23.65 8.49 6.23
CA ALA A 118 -25.08 8.38 6.41
C ALA A 118 -25.69 9.77 6.55
N ASP A 119 -26.94 9.93 6.13
CA ASP A 119 -27.69 11.16 6.34
C ASP A 119 -28.14 11.26 7.79
N MET A 120 -27.96 12.44 8.36
CA MET A 120 -28.55 12.80 9.64
C MET A 120 -30.04 13.15 9.46
N SER A 121 -30.89 12.77 10.41
CA SER A 121 -32.27 13.26 10.46
C SER A 121 -32.32 14.79 10.67
N GLU A 122 -33.49 15.41 10.45
CA GLU A 122 -33.66 16.87 10.64
C GLU A 122 -33.34 17.36 12.06
N ALA A 123 -33.56 16.51 13.08
CA ALA A 123 -33.33 16.82 14.48
C ALA A 123 -32.93 15.56 15.27
N PRO A 124 -32.27 15.69 16.44
CA PRO A 124 -32.00 14.57 17.33
C PRO A 124 -33.31 14.01 17.91
N ARG A 125 -33.34 12.70 18.15
CA ARG A 125 -34.42 12.01 18.87
C ARG A 125 -34.10 11.95 20.35
N PHE A 126 -35.14 12.09 21.18
CA PHE A 126 -35.05 11.97 22.63
C PHE A 126 -35.69 10.65 23.08
N ALA A 127 -35.13 10.04 24.12
CA ALA A 127 -35.73 8.87 24.74
C ALA A 127 -37.07 9.25 25.37
N THR A 128 -38.14 8.52 25.04
CA THR A 128 -39.52 8.79 25.50
C THR A 128 -40.05 7.73 26.48
N THR A 129 -39.32 6.64 26.68
CA THR A 129 -39.73 5.45 27.47
C THR A 129 -38.82 5.25 28.69
N ASP A 130 -39.31 4.51 29.69
CA ASP A 130 -38.51 4.06 30.85
C ASP A 130 -37.39 3.07 30.47
N GLU A 131 -37.48 2.46 29.28
CA GLU A 131 -36.43 1.57 28.78
C GLU A 131 -35.21 2.38 28.28
N PRO A 132 -33.99 2.07 28.77
CA PRO A 132 -32.80 2.79 28.37
C PRO A 132 -32.44 2.47 26.91
N ILE A 133 -32.12 3.51 26.15
CA ILE A 133 -31.56 3.38 24.81
C ILE A 133 -30.07 3.07 24.94
N THR A 134 -29.64 1.90 24.50
CA THR A 134 -28.27 1.41 24.69
C THR A 134 -27.64 0.92 23.38
N PRO A 135 -26.30 0.83 23.28
CA PRO A 135 -25.65 0.16 22.17
C PRO A 135 -26.01 -1.33 22.13
N SER A 136 -26.30 -1.85 20.95
CA SER A 136 -26.46 -3.28 20.73
C SER A 136 -25.09 -3.96 20.64
N ALA A 137 -24.70 -4.67 21.70
CA ALA A 137 -23.38 -5.28 21.82
C ALA A 137 -23.01 -6.27 20.69
N GLN A 138 -24.02 -6.89 20.05
CA GLN A 138 -23.82 -7.83 18.94
C GLN A 138 -23.51 -7.12 17.62
N THR A 139 -23.73 -5.81 17.54
CA THR A 139 -23.55 -5.01 16.32
C THR A 139 -22.23 -4.24 16.30
N LEU A 140 -21.40 -4.39 17.33
CA LEU A 140 -20.11 -3.71 17.48
C LEU A 140 -19.05 -4.35 16.56
N SER A 141 -19.14 -4.06 15.27
CA SER A 141 -18.30 -4.65 14.21
C SER A 141 -17.13 -3.74 13.80
N HIS A 142 -17.22 -2.44 14.05
CA HIS A 142 -16.15 -1.52 13.66
C HIS A 142 -14.86 -1.78 14.45
N PRO A 143 -13.67 -1.67 13.83
CA PRO A 143 -12.39 -1.84 14.52
C PRO A 143 -12.22 -0.97 15.77
N ALA A 144 -12.83 0.22 15.80
CA ALA A 144 -12.84 1.09 16.97
C ALA A 144 -13.48 0.45 18.22
N PHE A 145 -14.31 -0.58 18.05
CA PHE A 145 -14.91 -1.32 19.16
C PHE A 145 -14.07 -2.52 19.60
N ARG A 146 -12.93 -2.82 18.98
CA ARG A 146 -12.15 -4.05 19.24
C ARG A 146 -11.78 -4.24 20.72
N LYS A 147 -11.49 -3.15 21.44
CA LYS A 147 -11.17 -3.18 22.87
C LYS A 147 -12.41 -3.20 23.78
N VAL A 148 -13.60 -2.91 23.23
CA VAL A 148 -14.85 -2.71 23.99
C VAL A 148 -16.01 -3.62 23.58
N SER A 149 -15.88 -4.44 22.54
CA SER A 149 -16.94 -5.33 22.05
C SER A 149 -17.17 -6.58 22.91
N GLY A 150 -16.28 -6.86 23.88
CA GLY A 150 -16.44 -7.99 24.79
C GLY A 150 -17.57 -7.78 25.79
N GLN A 151 -18.70 -8.49 25.60
CA GLN A 151 -19.93 -8.38 26.42
C GLN A 151 -19.72 -8.53 27.94
N ASN A 152 -18.65 -9.19 28.38
CA ASN A 152 -18.32 -9.40 29.79
C ASN A 152 -17.02 -8.72 30.23
N ARG A 153 -16.38 -7.94 29.33
CA ARG A 153 -15.07 -7.32 29.58
C ARG A 153 -15.14 -5.82 29.72
N THR A 154 -16.19 -5.18 29.21
CA THR A 154 -16.35 -3.72 29.30
C THR A 154 -17.80 -3.32 29.59
N ASP A 155 -17.97 -2.09 30.08
CA ASP A 155 -19.24 -1.48 30.40
C ASP A 155 -19.85 -0.69 29.22
N PHE A 156 -19.33 -0.84 27.99
CA PHE A 156 -19.81 -0.12 26.81
C PHE A 156 -21.28 -0.40 26.47
N ALA A 157 -21.73 -1.65 26.64
CA ALA A 157 -23.13 -2.01 26.41
C ALA A 157 -24.10 -1.43 27.46
N THR A 158 -23.57 -0.91 28.58
CA THR A 158 -24.36 -0.27 29.66
C THR A 158 -24.53 1.23 29.44
N VAL A 159 -23.95 1.79 28.36
CA VAL A 159 -24.14 3.19 27.98
C VAL A 159 -25.63 3.43 27.74
N SER A 160 -26.15 4.52 28.29
CA SER A 160 -27.52 4.97 28.10
C SER A 160 -27.52 6.33 27.40
N PHE A 161 -28.29 6.41 26.32
CA PHE A 161 -28.51 7.61 25.53
C PHE A 161 -29.84 8.25 25.93
N SER A 162 -29.78 9.51 26.36
CA SER A 162 -30.98 10.35 26.58
C SER A 162 -31.47 10.97 25.28
N SER A 163 -30.56 11.17 24.33
CA SER A 163 -30.86 11.58 22.96
C SER A 163 -29.79 11.05 22.00
N TRP A 164 -30.10 11.00 20.70
CA TRP A 164 -29.17 10.61 19.63
C TRP A 164 -29.62 11.22 18.30
N TRP A 165 -28.73 11.23 17.30
CA TRP A 165 -29.05 11.57 15.92
C TRP A 165 -29.36 10.28 15.13
N PRO A 166 -30.62 10.05 14.73
CA PRO A 166 -30.94 9.00 13.77
C PRO A 166 -30.14 9.16 12.47
N LEU A 167 -29.50 8.07 12.03
CA LEU A 167 -28.68 8.02 10.83
C LEU A 167 -29.30 7.09 9.78
N THR A 168 -29.35 7.54 8.53
CA THR A 168 -29.88 6.74 7.39
C THR A 168 -28.81 6.58 6.33
N VAL A 169 -28.38 5.34 6.07
CA VAL A 169 -27.46 5.05 4.96
C VAL A 169 -28.26 5.06 3.65
N ARG A 170 -27.83 5.86 2.67
CA ARG A 170 -28.46 5.90 1.34
C ARG A 170 -28.21 4.59 0.59
N ASP A 171 -29.18 4.14 -0.20
CA ASP A 171 -29.04 2.94 -1.03
C ASP A 171 -27.85 3.05 -1.99
N SER A 172 -27.58 4.25 -2.52
CA SER A 172 -26.44 4.53 -3.39
C SER A 172 -25.08 4.34 -2.72
N LEU A 173 -25.02 4.37 -1.38
CA LEU A 173 -23.80 4.28 -0.58
C LEU A 173 -23.69 2.95 0.19
N ALA A 174 -24.63 2.02 -0.01
CA ALA A 174 -24.74 0.80 0.78
C ALA A 174 -23.50 -0.12 0.67
N SER A 175 -22.82 -0.13 -0.48
CA SER A 175 -21.58 -0.90 -0.68
C SER A 175 -20.32 -0.23 -0.16
N GLU A 176 -20.38 1.08 0.12
CA GLU A 176 -19.22 1.90 0.51
C GLU A 176 -19.24 2.27 2.00
N THR A 177 -20.41 2.17 2.63
CA THR A 177 -20.61 2.53 4.04
C THR A 177 -20.68 1.29 4.92
N ALA A 178 -19.83 1.23 5.93
CA ALA A 178 -19.92 0.24 6.99
C ALA A 178 -20.68 0.81 8.19
N VAL A 179 -21.76 0.13 8.60
CA VAL A 179 -22.44 0.41 9.88
C VAL A 179 -21.74 -0.36 10.99
N GLY A 180 -21.05 0.39 11.85
CA GLY A 180 -20.12 -0.13 12.83
C GLY A 180 -20.70 -0.43 14.21
N ALA A 181 -21.83 0.20 14.52
CA ALA A 181 -22.62 -0.03 15.73
C ALA A 181 -24.06 0.41 15.50
N ARG A 182 -24.99 -0.23 16.20
CA ARG A 182 -26.41 0.13 16.25
C ARG A 182 -26.89 0.26 17.69
N LEU A 183 -27.96 1.02 17.88
CA LEU A 183 -28.71 1.04 19.13
C LEU A 183 -29.61 -0.20 19.24
N ASN A 184 -30.13 -0.45 20.43
CA ASN A 184 -31.16 -1.47 20.67
C ASN A 184 -32.46 -1.23 19.88
N THR A 185 -32.68 0.00 19.39
CA THR A 185 -33.75 0.35 18.44
C THR A 185 -33.49 -0.16 17.02
N GLY A 186 -32.28 -0.62 16.71
CA GLY A 186 -31.82 -1.00 15.37
C GLY A 186 -31.23 0.15 14.55
N GLU A 187 -31.38 1.39 14.99
CA GLU A 187 -30.84 2.57 14.31
C GLU A 187 -29.31 2.59 14.36
N PRO A 188 -28.61 2.98 13.27
CA PRO A 188 -27.16 3.12 13.28
C PRO A 188 -26.70 4.15 14.31
N LEU A 189 -25.74 3.78 15.14
CA LEU A 189 -25.04 4.67 16.07
C LEU A 189 -23.71 5.15 15.49
N LEU A 190 -23.03 4.30 14.72
CA LEU A 190 -21.77 4.62 14.07
C LEU A 190 -21.81 4.15 12.61
N ALA A 191 -21.49 5.05 11.70
CA ALA A 191 -21.30 4.74 10.29
C ALA A 191 -19.95 5.27 9.82
N SER A 192 -19.23 4.50 9.02
CA SER A 192 -17.91 4.87 8.50
C SER A 192 -17.87 4.64 6.99
N ARG A 193 -17.20 5.54 6.26
CA ARG A 193 -16.97 5.42 4.82
C ARG A 193 -15.54 5.83 4.50
N ARG A 194 -14.90 5.09 3.58
CA ARG A 194 -13.60 5.48 3.02
C ARG A 194 -13.83 6.38 1.81
N ILE A 195 -13.11 7.49 1.75
CA ILE A 195 -13.23 8.51 0.71
C ILE A 195 -11.84 8.85 0.24
N GLY A 196 -11.58 8.69 -1.06
CA GLY A 196 -10.22 8.75 -1.59
C GLY A 196 -9.28 7.84 -0.80
N SER A 197 -8.32 8.46 -0.15
CA SER A 197 -7.31 7.80 0.68
C SER A 197 -7.64 7.80 2.18
N GLY A 198 -8.63 8.58 2.62
CA GLY A 198 -8.94 8.78 4.03
C GLY A 198 -10.23 8.10 4.44
N GLN A 199 -10.74 8.52 5.59
CA GLN A 199 -11.99 8.00 6.09
C GLN A 199 -12.75 9.04 6.89
N VAL A 200 -14.07 8.94 6.80
CA VAL A 200 -15.00 9.71 7.61
C VAL A 200 -15.81 8.76 8.48
N ILE A 201 -15.86 9.05 9.77
CA ILE A 201 -16.68 8.36 10.77
C ILE A 201 -17.72 9.34 11.27
N LEU A 202 -18.98 8.93 11.22
CA LEU A 202 -20.11 9.64 11.80
C LEU A 202 -20.61 8.85 13.01
N PHE A 203 -20.49 9.46 14.19
CA PHE A 203 -20.99 8.92 15.45
C PHE A 203 -22.23 9.71 15.86
N GLY A 204 -23.41 9.08 15.90
CA GLY A 204 -24.72 9.73 16.07
C GLY A 204 -25.02 10.28 17.46
N ALA A 205 -24.02 10.73 18.21
CA ALA A 205 -24.16 11.35 19.53
C ALA A 205 -22.92 12.22 19.85
N THR A 206 -23.00 13.00 20.93
CA THR A 206 -21.84 13.74 21.45
C THR A 206 -20.81 12.82 22.12
N LEU A 207 -19.57 13.31 22.18
CA LEU A 207 -18.49 12.70 22.96
C LEU A 207 -18.43 13.24 24.40
N ASP A 208 -19.46 13.96 24.83
CA ASP A 208 -19.63 14.50 26.18
C ASP A 208 -20.88 13.91 26.86
N THR A 209 -21.25 14.44 28.02
CA THR A 209 -22.37 13.92 28.82
C THR A 209 -23.74 14.47 28.42
N THR A 210 -23.83 15.29 27.36
CA THR A 210 -25.09 15.99 27.02
C THR A 210 -26.14 15.05 26.41
N MET A 211 -25.71 14.08 25.60
CA MET A 211 -26.61 13.11 24.95
C MET A 211 -26.57 11.72 25.59
N SER A 212 -25.50 11.37 26.29
CA SER A 212 -25.33 10.03 26.89
C SER A 212 -24.49 10.05 28.16
N ASN A 213 -24.48 8.94 28.90
CA ASN A 213 -23.54 8.72 29.99
C ASN A 213 -22.21 8.09 29.55
N LEU A 214 -21.92 8.03 28.23
CA LEU A 214 -20.74 7.36 27.69
C LEU A 214 -19.43 7.82 28.34
N PRO A 215 -19.14 9.12 28.54
CA PRO A 215 -17.88 9.56 29.17
C PRO A 215 -17.70 9.09 30.62
N THR A 216 -18.78 8.65 31.28
CA THR A 216 -18.72 8.11 32.65
C THR A 216 -18.39 6.61 32.69
N ARG A 217 -18.29 5.94 31.54
CA ARG A 217 -17.98 4.51 31.43
C ARG A 217 -16.48 4.29 31.32
N GLN A 218 -16.00 3.18 31.88
CA GLN A 218 -14.60 2.76 31.75
C GLN A 218 -14.21 2.50 30.29
N ALA A 219 -15.17 2.06 29.48
CA ALA A 219 -15.00 1.83 28.06
C ALA A 219 -14.77 3.11 27.23
N TYR A 220 -15.04 4.32 27.76
CA TYR A 220 -14.93 5.56 27.00
C TYR A 220 -13.52 5.82 26.47
N LEU A 221 -12.51 5.79 27.35
CA LEU A 221 -11.13 6.07 26.95
C LEU A 221 -10.58 5.04 25.96
N PRO A 222 -10.72 3.71 26.18
CA PRO A 222 -10.34 2.71 25.18
C PRO A 222 -11.07 2.87 23.84
N PHE A 223 -12.36 3.22 23.87
CA PHE A 223 -13.15 3.47 22.67
C PHE A 223 -12.66 4.69 21.90
N LEU A 224 -12.50 5.83 22.57
CA LEU A 224 -12.01 7.06 21.95
C LEU A 224 -10.59 6.89 21.42
N HIS A 225 -9.73 6.19 22.18
CA HIS A 225 -8.39 5.84 21.73
C HIS A 225 -8.43 4.99 20.45
N GLU A 226 -9.18 3.88 20.41
CA GLU A 226 -9.24 3.07 19.19
C GLU A 226 -9.93 3.82 18.03
N LEU A 227 -10.90 4.72 18.29
CA LEU A 227 -11.46 5.59 17.25
C LEU A 227 -10.39 6.50 16.62
N ILE A 228 -9.65 7.24 17.45
CA ILE A 228 -8.59 8.15 16.98
C ILE A 228 -7.49 7.35 16.29
N TYR A 229 -7.08 6.23 16.88
CA TYR A 229 -6.09 5.33 16.31
C TYR A 229 -6.51 4.82 14.94
N GLN A 230 -7.79 4.47 14.75
CA GLN A 230 -8.31 4.08 13.44
C GLN A 230 -8.31 5.25 12.46
N LEU A 231 -8.77 6.45 12.88
CA LEU A 231 -8.82 7.65 12.04
C LEU A 231 -7.46 8.06 11.52
N ALA A 232 -6.42 7.97 12.35
CA ALA A 232 -5.03 8.23 11.99
C ALA A 232 -4.40 7.16 11.06
N ASP A 233 -5.20 6.16 10.64
CA ASP A 233 -4.82 5.01 9.82
C ASP A 233 -3.53 4.31 10.30
N PRO A 234 -3.62 3.42 11.29
CA PRO A 234 -2.44 2.82 11.91
C PRO A 234 -1.72 1.85 10.97
N ALA A 235 -2.39 1.39 9.91
CA ALA A 235 -1.79 0.58 8.85
C ALA A 235 -0.76 1.37 8.03
N ALA A 236 -0.79 2.70 8.08
CA ALA A 236 0.27 3.56 7.56
C ALA A 236 1.64 3.28 8.20
N TYR A 237 1.66 2.77 9.43
CA TYR A 237 2.88 2.67 10.24
C TYR A 237 3.14 1.26 10.82
N ASP A 238 2.68 0.17 10.18
CA ASP A 238 3.03 -1.18 10.64
C ASP A 238 4.49 -1.54 10.32
N LEU A 239 5.37 -1.10 11.21
CA LEU A 239 6.80 -1.37 11.17
C LEU A 239 7.16 -2.68 11.89
N ASN A 240 6.18 -3.54 12.24
CA ASN A 240 6.40 -4.85 12.88
C ASN A 240 5.93 -5.98 11.96
N LEU A 241 6.79 -6.37 11.02
CA LEU A 241 6.50 -7.33 9.97
C LEU A 241 6.49 -8.77 10.52
N ASP A 242 5.59 -9.59 9.99
CA ASP A 242 5.63 -11.03 10.22
C ASP A 242 6.76 -11.68 9.38
N PRO A 243 7.35 -12.79 9.84
CA PRO A 243 8.44 -13.47 9.15
C PRO A 243 7.96 -14.10 7.83
N GLY A 244 8.86 -14.15 6.85
CA GLY A 244 8.58 -14.72 5.53
C GLY A 244 9.83 -14.70 4.63
N TRP A 245 9.74 -15.39 3.48
CA TRP A 245 10.84 -15.40 2.50
C TRP A 245 11.08 -14.03 1.86
N ASP A 246 10.00 -13.30 1.60
CA ASP A 246 10.05 -11.90 1.17
C ASP A 246 9.34 -11.04 2.21
N LEU A 247 9.99 -9.97 2.66
CA LEU A 247 9.34 -8.99 3.53
C LEU A 247 8.68 -7.93 2.67
N THR A 248 7.45 -7.58 3.02
CA THR A 248 6.76 -6.44 2.43
C THR A 248 6.51 -5.41 3.51
N LEU A 249 7.26 -4.30 3.46
CA LEU A 249 7.01 -3.13 4.28
C LEU A 249 5.98 -2.24 3.59
N SER A 250 4.80 -2.10 4.19
CA SER A 250 3.80 -1.16 3.69
C SER A 250 4.10 0.23 4.21
N LEU A 251 4.37 1.15 3.29
CA LEU A 251 4.52 2.58 3.53
C LEU A 251 3.32 3.28 2.92
N SER A 252 2.21 3.30 3.64
CA SER A 252 1.18 4.28 3.38
C SER A 252 1.72 5.58 3.96
N SER A 253 2.24 6.49 3.13
CA SER A 253 2.35 7.89 3.58
C SER A 253 0.99 8.24 4.23
N GLY A 254 0.95 9.08 5.27
CA GLY A 254 -0.30 9.45 5.98
C GLY A 254 -1.38 10.10 5.11
N ARG A 255 -1.24 9.98 3.79
CA ARG A 255 -2.10 10.47 2.72
C ARG A 255 -2.42 9.43 1.63
N HIS A 256 -2.00 8.17 1.77
CA HIS A 256 -2.00 7.08 0.76
C HIS A 256 -1.69 7.47 -0.69
N VAL A 257 -1.08 8.63 -0.95
CA VAL A 257 -0.39 8.87 -2.22
C VAL A 257 0.81 7.93 -2.20
N PRO A 258 0.90 6.96 -3.13
CA PRO A 258 2.06 6.09 -3.18
C PRO A 258 3.30 6.96 -3.31
N ILE A 259 4.29 6.72 -2.46
CA ILE A 259 5.55 7.45 -2.44
C ILE A 259 6.15 7.42 -3.84
N GLY A 260 6.34 8.60 -4.42
CA GLY A 260 6.89 8.77 -5.76
C GLY A 260 5.87 8.80 -6.90
N GLU A 261 4.56 8.66 -6.63
CA GLU A 261 3.51 8.96 -7.62
C GLU A 261 3.10 10.44 -7.62
N GLY A 262 2.60 10.91 -8.75
CA GLY A 262 2.22 12.32 -8.96
C GLY A 262 3.39 13.22 -9.35
N LEU A 263 3.20 14.52 -9.20
CA LEU A 263 4.16 15.57 -9.51
C LEU A 263 4.41 16.40 -8.25
N GLN A 264 5.65 16.81 -8.01
CA GLN A 264 5.91 17.85 -7.02
C GLN A 264 5.43 19.18 -7.58
N GLY A 265 4.42 19.79 -6.95
CA GLY A 265 3.91 21.12 -7.25
C GLY A 265 4.47 22.14 -6.26
N ASP A 266 5.25 23.09 -6.77
CA ASP A 266 5.77 24.24 -6.03
C ASP A 266 4.91 25.47 -6.36
N TYR A 267 4.26 26.03 -5.35
CA TYR A 267 3.30 27.12 -5.47
C TYR A 267 3.87 28.43 -4.93
N TYR A 268 3.75 29.51 -5.70
CA TYR A 268 4.35 30.80 -5.39
C TYR A 268 3.28 31.90 -5.41
N ALA A 269 3.21 32.76 -4.39
CA ALA A 269 2.34 33.95 -4.38
C ALA A 269 2.86 35.11 -5.25
N SER A 270 3.61 34.80 -6.30
CA SER A 270 4.01 35.79 -7.29
C SER A 270 4.13 35.13 -8.66
N ASN A 271 3.51 35.74 -9.65
CA ASN A 271 3.66 35.40 -11.07
C ASN A 271 5.01 35.85 -11.66
N SER A 272 5.87 36.52 -10.89
CA SER A 272 7.18 37.02 -11.34
C SER A 272 8.33 36.60 -10.40
N GLY A 273 9.55 36.51 -10.95
CA GLY A 273 10.81 36.39 -10.19
C GLY A 273 11.08 35.05 -9.49
N ASP A 274 12.27 34.95 -8.88
CA ASP A 274 12.79 33.78 -8.15
C ASP A 274 12.47 33.89 -6.65
N GLY A 275 11.19 33.73 -6.29
CA GLY A 275 10.76 33.58 -4.89
C GLY A 275 10.91 32.13 -4.41
N LYS A 276 10.84 31.90 -3.09
CA LYS A 276 10.65 30.53 -2.56
C LYS A 276 9.17 30.13 -2.69
N PRO A 277 8.86 28.85 -2.94
CA PRO A 277 7.48 28.40 -2.89
C PRO A 277 6.93 28.60 -1.47
N ILE A 278 5.68 29.03 -1.38
CA ILE A 278 4.93 29.16 -0.12
C ILE A 278 4.34 27.80 0.27
N LEU A 279 4.02 26.98 -0.73
CA LEU A 279 3.55 25.61 -0.57
C LEU A 279 4.28 24.70 -1.55
N THR A 280 4.77 23.58 -1.06
CA THR A 280 5.24 22.46 -1.88
C THR A 280 4.42 21.24 -1.50
N ARG A 281 3.72 20.64 -2.47
CA ARG A 281 2.93 19.41 -2.26
C ARG A 281 3.06 18.44 -3.43
N ILE A 282 2.51 17.24 -3.26
CA ILE A 282 2.40 16.27 -4.35
C ILE A 282 1.00 16.37 -4.95
N ASP A 283 0.95 16.73 -6.22
CA ASP A 283 -0.27 16.79 -7.01
C ASP A 283 -0.37 15.53 -7.88
N ALA A 284 -1.50 14.83 -7.83
CA ALA A 284 -1.69 13.58 -8.56
C ALA A 284 -1.54 13.77 -10.10
N GLY A 285 -1.84 14.96 -10.61
CA GLY A 285 -1.65 15.37 -11.99
C GLY A 285 -1.96 16.86 -12.16
N VAL A 286 -1.96 17.35 -13.40
CA VAL A 286 -2.29 18.75 -13.72
C VAL A 286 -3.75 18.83 -14.18
N GLN A 287 -4.67 18.98 -13.21
CA GLN A 287 -6.12 18.97 -13.45
C GLN A 287 -6.87 19.89 -12.47
N PHE A 288 -6.50 21.17 -12.48
CA PHE A 288 -7.01 22.17 -11.52
C PHE A 288 -7.97 23.14 -12.18
N ASN A 289 -9.05 23.47 -11.46
CA ASN A 289 -9.99 24.53 -11.81
C ASN A 289 -10.34 25.29 -10.54
N TRP A 290 -9.57 26.34 -10.25
CA TRP A 290 -9.73 27.16 -9.05
C TRP A 290 -10.79 28.24 -9.23
N GLN A 291 -11.24 28.50 -10.46
CA GLN A 291 -12.16 29.60 -10.77
C GLN A 291 -11.62 30.91 -10.15
N GLY A 292 -12.44 31.77 -9.57
CA GLY A 292 -11.96 32.96 -8.84
C GLY A 292 -11.44 32.68 -7.41
N GLY A 293 -11.14 31.43 -7.06
CA GLY A 293 -10.69 30.99 -5.74
C GLY A 293 -9.17 30.99 -5.56
N VAL A 294 -8.72 30.67 -4.36
CA VAL A 294 -7.29 30.51 -4.04
C VAL A 294 -6.83 29.07 -4.26
N PRO A 295 -5.58 28.84 -4.72
CA PRO A 295 -5.09 27.48 -4.99
C PRO A 295 -4.78 26.65 -3.73
N ALA A 296 -4.46 27.33 -2.63
CA ALA A 296 -4.34 26.80 -1.28
C ALA A 296 -4.27 27.97 -0.27
N PRO A 297 -4.44 27.73 1.03
CA PRO A 297 -4.29 28.77 2.04
C PRO A 297 -2.92 29.46 1.97
N GLY A 298 -2.92 30.79 2.17
CA GLY A 298 -1.70 31.60 2.10
C GLY A 298 -1.24 31.96 0.68
N LEU A 299 -1.92 31.47 -0.36
CA LEU A 299 -1.73 31.93 -1.75
C LEU A 299 -2.82 32.93 -2.14
N PRO A 300 -2.50 33.92 -2.99
CA PRO A 300 -3.49 34.86 -3.51
C PRO A 300 -4.35 34.19 -4.60
N ALA A 301 -5.56 34.72 -4.82
CA ALA A 301 -6.45 34.28 -5.90
C ALA A 301 -5.89 34.67 -7.28
N ASP A 302 -5.27 35.86 -7.35
CA ASP A 302 -4.64 36.39 -8.56
C ASP A 302 -3.12 36.48 -8.39
N GLY A 303 -2.39 36.45 -9.51
CA GLY A 303 -0.96 36.77 -9.50
C GLY A 303 -0.07 35.70 -8.87
N PHE A 304 -0.46 34.43 -8.94
CA PHE A 304 0.33 33.29 -8.47
C PHE A 304 0.94 32.48 -9.63
N ARG A 305 1.85 31.56 -9.31
CA ARG A 305 2.30 30.55 -10.27
C ARG A 305 2.47 29.19 -9.59
N VAL A 306 2.42 28.15 -10.41
CA VAL A 306 2.68 26.77 -9.98
C VAL A 306 3.73 26.15 -10.91
N GLU A 307 4.73 25.49 -10.33
CA GLU A 307 5.72 24.72 -11.05
C GLU A 307 5.60 23.25 -10.68
N TRP A 308 5.20 22.42 -11.63
CA TRP A 308 5.17 20.97 -11.46
C TRP A 308 6.43 20.33 -12.03
N ASN A 309 7.07 19.48 -11.23
CA ASN A 309 8.25 18.72 -11.60
C ASN A 309 8.06 17.23 -11.32
N GLY A 310 8.53 16.38 -12.23
CA GLY A 310 8.50 14.94 -12.08
C GLY A 310 8.85 14.23 -13.38
N LYS A 311 8.17 13.12 -13.64
CA LYS A 311 8.36 12.29 -14.82
C LYS A 311 7.03 11.86 -15.42
N LEU A 312 7.03 11.66 -16.73
CA LEU A 312 5.89 11.24 -17.54
C LEU A 312 6.20 9.92 -18.23
N GLN A 313 5.24 8.99 -18.29
CA GLN A 313 5.35 7.76 -19.08
C GLN A 313 4.11 7.56 -19.96
N ALA A 314 4.35 7.11 -21.20
CA ALA A 314 3.30 6.70 -22.12
C ALA A 314 2.94 5.21 -21.93
N PRO A 315 1.65 4.81 -21.98
CA PRO A 315 1.26 3.39 -21.96
C PRO A 315 1.72 2.62 -23.20
N ASP A 316 1.62 3.24 -24.37
CA ASP A 316 1.98 2.65 -25.67
C ASP A 316 3.01 3.54 -26.39
N SER A 317 3.91 2.92 -27.15
CA SER A 317 4.85 3.63 -28.00
C SER A 317 4.12 4.32 -29.13
N GLY A 318 4.39 5.60 -29.34
CA GLY A 318 3.72 6.36 -30.39
C GLY A 318 4.01 7.85 -30.36
N THR A 319 3.33 8.58 -31.24
CA THR A 319 3.35 10.04 -31.26
C THR A 319 2.15 10.55 -30.46
N TYR A 320 2.42 11.32 -29.42
CA TYR A 320 1.44 11.95 -28.55
C TYR A 320 1.31 13.44 -28.88
N THR A 321 0.10 13.96 -28.76
CA THR A 321 -0.17 15.40 -28.82
C THR A 321 -0.64 15.82 -27.44
N LEU A 322 0.05 16.79 -26.82
CA LEU A 322 -0.38 17.41 -25.57
C LEU A 322 -1.27 18.62 -25.88
N GLU A 323 -2.27 18.85 -25.05
CA GLU A 323 -3.15 20.01 -25.11
C GLU A 323 -3.40 20.51 -23.69
N ALA A 324 -3.49 21.81 -23.52
CA ALA A 324 -3.79 22.40 -22.22
C ALA A 324 -5.03 23.29 -22.31
N ASP A 325 -5.92 23.14 -21.33
CA ASP A 325 -7.00 24.09 -21.07
C ASP A 325 -6.58 24.95 -19.88
N VAL A 326 -6.28 26.21 -20.15
CA VAL A 326 -5.66 27.12 -19.19
C VAL A 326 -6.32 28.49 -19.20
N ASP A 327 -6.30 29.09 -18.03
CA ASP A 327 -6.59 30.50 -17.76
C ASP A 327 -5.68 30.86 -16.58
N ASP A 328 -4.57 31.58 -16.70
CA ASP A 328 -4.07 32.32 -17.87
C ASP A 328 -3.08 31.56 -18.79
N GLU A 329 -1.89 31.20 -18.32
CA GLU A 329 -0.80 30.71 -19.19
C GLU A 329 -0.11 29.46 -18.64
N MET A 330 0.26 28.53 -19.53
CA MET A 330 1.08 27.37 -19.16
C MET A 330 2.12 27.01 -20.21
N GLU A 331 3.31 26.65 -19.76
CA GLU A 331 4.37 26.05 -20.57
C GLU A 331 4.72 24.65 -20.04
N VAL A 332 4.90 23.69 -20.95
CA VAL A 332 5.23 22.30 -20.63
C VAL A 332 6.52 21.90 -21.32
N TRP A 333 7.40 21.23 -20.59
CA TRP A 333 8.64 20.65 -21.07
C TRP A 333 8.67 19.14 -20.85
N VAL A 334 9.20 18.43 -21.84
CA VAL A 334 9.51 16.99 -21.74
C VAL A 334 10.96 16.76 -22.17
N ASP A 335 11.76 16.08 -21.35
CA ASP A 335 13.22 15.93 -21.50
C ASP A 335 13.93 17.28 -21.77
N GLY A 336 13.54 18.31 -21.00
CA GLY A 336 14.08 19.67 -21.09
C GLY A 336 13.67 20.46 -22.33
N LYS A 337 12.89 19.88 -23.26
CA LYS A 337 12.41 20.57 -24.46
C LYS A 337 11.01 21.13 -24.24
N SER A 338 10.81 22.42 -24.52
CA SER A 338 9.49 23.06 -24.50
C SER A 338 8.62 22.44 -25.61
N VAL A 339 7.57 21.72 -25.22
CA VAL A 339 6.67 20.99 -26.14
C VAL A 339 5.33 21.68 -26.33
N LEU A 340 4.87 22.45 -25.33
CA LEU A 340 3.58 23.16 -25.36
C LEU A 340 3.71 24.53 -24.67
N LYS A 341 3.10 25.55 -25.28
CA LYS A 341 2.92 26.90 -24.71
C LYS A 341 1.47 27.31 -24.94
N ALA A 342 0.63 27.16 -23.93
CA ALA A 342 -0.78 27.52 -23.99
C ALA A 342 -1.04 28.84 -23.28
N LYS A 343 -2.01 29.59 -23.79
CA LYS A 343 -2.53 30.83 -23.21
C LYS A 343 -4.04 30.83 -23.22
N TYR A 344 -4.64 31.62 -22.35
CA TYR A 344 -6.08 31.82 -22.28
C TYR A 344 -6.66 32.16 -23.66
N GLY A 345 -7.83 31.60 -23.96
CA GLY A 345 -8.51 31.77 -25.23
C GLY A 345 -7.85 31.06 -26.43
N SER A 346 -6.71 30.38 -26.25
CA SER A 346 -6.03 29.62 -27.31
C SER A 346 -6.22 28.11 -27.16
N LYS A 347 -6.60 27.41 -28.23
CA LYS A 347 -6.60 25.93 -28.28
C LYS A 347 -5.25 25.41 -28.74
N THR A 348 -4.21 25.67 -27.94
CA THR A 348 -2.84 25.32 -28.33
C THR A 348 -2.57 23.83 -28.09
N ARG A 349 -2.02 23.16 -29.11
CA ARG A 349 -1.61 21.76 -29.09
C ARG A 349 -0.11 21.64 -29.35
N SER A 350 0.54 20.67 -28.73
CA SER A 350 1.97 20.41 -28.95
C SER A 350 2.21 19.93 -30.37
N LYS A 351 3.46 20.06 -30.83
CA LYS A 351 3.91 19.22 -31.95
C LYS A 351 4.00 17.77 -31.48
N GLY A 352 3.85 16.82 -32.40
CA GLY A 352 3.87 15.39 -32.07
C GLY A 352 5.12 15.00 -31.28
N LEU A 353 4.90 14.50 -30.06
CA LEU A 353 5.92 14.06 -29.12
C LEU A 353 6.07 12.54 -29.20
N LYS A 354 7.25 12.05 -29.59
CA LYS A 354 7.51 10.61 -29.65
C LYS A 354 7.82 10.08 -28.26
N LEU A 355 6.98 9.18 -27.76
CA LEU A 355 7.14 8.51 -26.49
C LEU A 355 7.20 6.99 -26.71
N GLU A 356 8.03 6.31 -25.93
CA GLU A 356 8.19 4.86 -25.91
C GLU A 356 7.48 4.29 -24.68
N ALA A 357 6.74 3.20 -24.88
CA ALA A 357 6.06 2.49 -23.78
C ALA A 357 7.10 2.05 -22.73
N GLY A 358 6.76 2.25 -21.45
CA GLY A 358 7.61 1.83 -20.34
C GLY A 358 8.79 2.77 -20.04
N LYS A 359 9.09 3.75 -20.90
CA LYS A 359 10.15 4.74 -20.66
C LYS A 359 9.61 5.96 -19.89
N TRP A 360 10.32 6.35 -18.83
CA TRP A 360 10.06 7.58 -18.09
C TRP A 360 10.83 8.75 -18.73
N TYR A 361 10.14 9.86 -18.93
CA TYR A 361 10.66 11.10 -19.49
C TYR A 361 10.63 12.19 -18.41
N ASP A 362 11.62 13.07 -18.36
CA ASP A 362 11.56 14.21 -17.44
C ASP A 362 10.40 15.11 -17.84
N PHE A 363 9.58 15.50 -16.87
CA PHE A 363 8.41 16.32 -17.06
C PHE A 363 8.49 17.57 -16.20
N ARG A 364 8.25 18.72 -16.82
CA ARG A 364 8.06 19.98 -16.13
C ARG A 364 6.87 20.71 -16.72
N ALA A 365 6.07 21.35 -15.88
CA ALA A 365 5.07 22.31 -16.31
C ALA A 365 5.14 23.56 -15.42
N ARG A 366 4.93 24.73 -16.01
CA ARG A 366 4.82 25.99 -15.29
C ARG A 366 3.53 26.66 -15.73
N TYR A 367 2.65 26.88 -14.77
CA TYR A 367 1.42 27.64 -14.94
C TYR A 367 1.54 28.98 -14.21
N VAL A 368 1.00 30.02 -14.83
CA VAL A 368 1.00 31.39 -14.31
C VAL A 368 -0.42 31.92 -14.38
N GLU A 369 -0.89 32.41 -13.24
CA GLU A 369 -2.13 33.15 -13.09
C GLU A 369 -1.82 34.64 -12.93
N SER A 370 -2.49 35.49 -13.70
CA SER A 370 -2.32 36.94 -13.66
C SER A 370 -3.50 37.60 -12.97
N SER A 371 -4.72 37.33 -13.42
CA SER A 371 -5.95 37.85 -12.83
C SER A 371 -7.20 37.14 -13.37
N GLY A 372 -8.18 36.89 -12.51
CA GLY A 372 -9.51 36.44 -12.90
C GLY A 372 -9.78 35.01 -12.48
N GLU A 373 -10.24 34.18 -13.43
CA GLU A 373 -10.47 32.76 -13.15
C GLU A 373 -9.19 31.97 -13.41
N ALA A 374 -8.80 31.11 -12.47
CA ALA A 374 -7.61 30.30 -12.57
C ALA A 374 -7.94 28.85 -12.95
N LYS A 375 -7.34 28.34 -14.02
CA LYS A 375 -7.52 26.97 -14.50
C LYS A 375 -6.25 26.42 -15.15
N ALA A 376 -5.93 25.16 -14.85
CA ALA A 376 -4.80 24.44 -15.43
C ALA A 376 -5.11 22.94 -15.58
N ILE A 377 -5.51 22.51 -16.78
CA ILE A 377 -5.80 21.10 -17.09
C ILE A 377 -4.97 20.63 -18.28
N LEU A 378 -4.24 19.53 -18.11
CA LEU A 378 -3.38 18.95 -19.14
C LEU A 378 -3.97 17.66 -19.72
N TYR A 379 -4.10 17.64 -21.04
CA TYR A 379 -4.62 16.55 -21.84
C TYR A 379 -3.53 15.96 -22.74
N TRP A 380 -3.73 14.70 -23.13
CA TRP A 380 -3.00 14.09 -24.23
C TRP A 380 -3.94 13.33 -25.17
N GLU A 381 -3.46 13.05 -26.37
CA GLU A 381 -4.07 12.12 -27.31
C GLU A 381 -2.98 11.38 -28.09
N SER A 382 -3.28 10.17 -28.55
CA SER A 382 -2.42 9.40 -29.44
C SER A 382 -3.28 8.62 -30.44
N LYS A 383 -2.66 7.86 -31.34
CA LYS A 383 -3.40 7.03 -32.32
C LYS A 383 -4.40 6.08 -31.66
N ASN A 384 -4.06 5.53 -30.49
CA ASN A 384 -4.88 4.53 -29.78
C ASN A 384 -5.52 5.08 -28.51
N ILE A 385 -5.26 6.34 -28.16
CA ILE A 385 -5.73 6.96 -26.92
C ILE A 385 -6.52 8.21 -27.32
N PRO A 386 -7.85 8.22 -27.11
CA PRO A 386 -8.64 9.42 -27.36
C PRO A 386 -8.17 10.56 -26.45
N ARG A 387 -8.51 11.80 -26.82
CA ARG A 387 -8.22 12.96 -26.00
C ARG A 387 -8.77 12.76 -24.58
N GLN A 388 -7.87 12.77 -23.61
CA GLN A 388 -8.21 12.60 -22.19
C GLN A 388 -7.24 13.38 -21.31
N ILE A 389 -7.64 13.67 -20.07
CA ILE A 389 -6.72 14.18 -19.05
C ILE A 389 -5.61 13.14 -18.86
N ILE A 390 -4.36 13.59 -18.71
CA ILE A 390 -3.26 12.66 -18.46
C ILE A 390 -3.52 11.98 -17.10
N PRO A 391 -3.73 10.65 -17.05
CA PRO A 391 -4.08 9.98 -15.80
C PRO A 391 -2.97 10.14 -14.77
N PRO A 392 -3.30 10.31 -13.47
CA PRO A 392 -2.31 10.41 -12.40
C PRO A 392 -1.23 9.33 -12.39
N SER A 393 -1.61 8.09 -12.74
CA SER A 393 -0.71 6.94 -12.84
C SER A 393 0.39 7.08 -13.91
N ARG A 394 0.34 8.13 -14.74
CA ARG A 394 1.37 8.47 -15.73
C ARG A 394 2.41 9.44 -15.22
N PHE A 395 2.23 9.97 -14.01
CA PHE A 395 3.15 10.89 -13.37
C PHE A 395 3.84 10.26 -12.17
N ARG A 396 5.13 10.59 -12.00
CA ARG A 396 5.94 10.21 -10.84
C ARG A 396 6.89 11.33 -10.44
N VAL A 397 7.14 11.52 -9.16
CA VAL A 397 8.04 12.56 -8.65
C VAL A 397 9.50 12.16 -8.85
N PHE A 398 9.79 10.86 -8.71
CA PHE A 398 11.08 10.26 -9.01
C PHE A 398 10.86 8.88 -9.66
N ALA A 399 11.80 8.45 -10.51
CA ALA A 399 11.84 7.09 -11.03
C ALA A 399 13.27 6.57 -10.99
N GLY A 400 13.43 5.35 -10.49
CA GLY A 400 14.65 4.56 -10.59
C GLY A 400 14.94 4.13 -12.03
N PRO A 401 16.09 3.47 -12.27
CA PRO A 401 16.41 2.94 -13.58
C PRO A 401 15.29 2.00 -14.07
N ALA A 402 15.02 2.02 -15.38
CA ALA A 402 13.93 1.26 -16.00
C ALA A 402 13.96 -0.23 -15.57
N PRO A 403 12.80 -0.85 -15.32
CA PRO A 403 12.75 -2.25 -14.90
C PRO A 403 13.36 -3.16 -15.99
N VAL A 404 14.35 -3.96 -15.62
CA VAL A 404 14.83 -5.06 -16.46
C VAL A 404 14.00 -6.29 -16.12
N SER A 405 12.90 -6.51 -16.86
CA SER A 405 12.08 -7.72 -16.69
C SER A 405 12.87 -8.96 -17.08
N ARG A 406 13.09 -9.89 -16.13
CA ARG A 406 13.49 -11.27 -16.45
C ARG A 406 12.32 -12.25 -16.56
N ASP A 407 11.15 -11.98 -15.95
CA ASP A 407 10.08 -12.99 -15.85
C ASP A 407 8.64 -12.52 -16.19
N GLY A 408 8.45 -11.38 -16.85
CA GLY A 408 7.15 -11.03 -17.45
C GLY A 408 6.02 -10.68 -16.48
N THR A 409 6.26 -10.69 -15.16
CA THR A 409 5.39 -10.07 -14.16
C THR A 409 5.70 -8.57 -14.08
N ARG A 410 4.72 -7.74 -14.47
CA ARG A 410 4.80 -6.27 -14.47
C ARG A 410 4.66 -5.70 -13.06
N GLU A 411 5.65 -5.89 -12.20
CA GLU A 411 5.76 -5.09 -10.98
C GLU A 411 6.70 -3.91 -11.25
N ASN A 412 6.13 -2.70 -11.34
CA ASN A 412 6.86 -1.48 -11.66
C ASN A 412 7.64 -0.98 -10.44
N THR A 413 8.83 -1.53 -10.20
CA THR A 413 9.79 -1.00 -9.22
C THR A 413 10.01 0.50 -9.46
N LEU A 414 9.69 1.30 -8.44
CA LEU A 414 9.81 2.75 -8.38
C LEU A 414 11.24 3.18 -8.11
N ALA A 415 11.88 2.55 -7.13
CA ALA A 415 13.24 2.84 -6.66
C ALA A 415 13.75 1.64 -5.86
N THR A 416 15.08 1.53 -5.76
CA THR A 416 15.74 0.53 -4.92
C THR A 416 16.48 1.24 -3.80
N TYR A 417 16.38 0.71 -2.59
CA TYR A 417 16.97 1.27 -1.38
C TYR A 417 17.82 0.22 -0.66
N ASP A 418 18.86 0.69 0.02
CA ASP A 418 19.67 -0.16 0.89
C ASP A 418 18.92 -0.45 2.18
N VAL A 419 18.91 -1.71 2.59
CA VAL A 419 18.32 -2.18 3.84
C VAL A 419 19.42 -2.83 4.68
N ILE A 420 19.64 -2.36 5.89
CA ILE A 420 20.53 -3.03 6.85
C ILE A 420 19.68 -3.95 7.71
N GLY A 421 20.02 -5.24 7.77
CA GLY A 421 19.35 -6.17 8.68
C GLY A 421 20.00 -6.25 10.07
N PRO A 422 19.49 -7.14 10.94
CA PRO A 422 19.93 -7.25 12.33
C PRO A 422 21.36 -7.76 12.49
N ASP A 423 21.89 -8.41 11.47
CA ASP A 423 23.27 -8.89 11.31
C ASP A 423 24.23 -7.86 10.70
N ASP A 424 23.77 -6.61 10.52
CA ASP A 424 24.41 -5.55 9.76
C ASP A 424 24.69 -5.92 8.28
N ALA A 425 24.12 -7.02 7.78
CA ALA A 425 24.29 -7.42 6.40
C ALA A 425 23.41 -6.56 5.47
N PRO A 426 23.98 -6.04 4.36
CA PRO A 426 23.23 -5.23 3.41
C PRO A 426 22.27 -6.10 2.61
N ARG A 427 21.06 -5.59 2.43
CA ARG A 427 19.97 -6.14 1.63
C ARG A 427 19.40 -5.04 0.74
N SER A 428 18.59 -5.42 -0.23
CA SER A 428 17.97 -4.51 -1.19
C SER A 428 16.46 -4.49 -1.00
N GLY A 429 15.90 -3.30 -0.84
CA GLY A 429 14.46 -3.06 -0.80
C GLY A 429 13.97 -2.41 -2.09
N GLU A 430 13.04 -3.05 -2.78
CA GLU A 430 12.40 -2.55 -3.99
C GLU A 430 11.09 -1.84 -3.63
N LEU A 431 11.07 -0.51 -3.79
CA LEU A 431 9.86 0.27 -3.67
C LEU A 431 8.96 0.00 -4.87
N THR A 432 7.71 -0.31 -4.62
CA THR A 432 6.66 -0.53 -5.61
C THR A 432 5.43 0.29 -5.20
N SER A 433 4.60 0.65 -6.17
CA SER A 433 3.30 1.25 -5.91
C SER A 433 2.23 0.17 -6.02
N GLY A 434 1.31 0.14 -5.06
CA GLY A 434 0.15 -0.73 -5.07
C GLY A 434 -1.14 0.02 -4.75
N PRO A 435 -2.31 -0.64 -4.89
CA PRO A 435 -3.61 -0.04 -4.60
C PRO A 435 -3.79 0.43 -3.14
N ARG A 436 -2.88 0.06 -2.24
CA ARG A 436 -2.91 0.36 -0.80
C ARG A 436 -1.75 1.27 -0.35
N GLY A 437 -1.08 1.94 -1.30
CA GLY A 437 0.07 2.79 -1.01
C GLY A 437 1.38 2.21 -1.56
N SER A 438 2.50 2.62 -0.98
CA SER A 438 3.81 2.10 -1.38
C SER A 438 4.18 0.85 -0.62
N LEU A 439 4.77 -0.11 -1.30
CA LEU A 439 5.28 -1.34 -0.71
C LEU A 439 6.78 -1.42 -0.97
N ILE A 440 7.58 -1.68 0.05
CA ILE A 440 8.99 -2.03 -0.12
C ILE A 440 9.15 -3.52 0.06
N LYS A 441 9.46 -4.20 -1.04
CA LYS A 441 9.76 -5.63 -1.06
C LYS A 441 11.25 -5.83 -0.78
N ILE A 442 11.58 -6.54 0.28
CA ILE A 442 12.97 -6.79 0.66
C ILE A 442 13.26 -8.25 0.33
N HIS A 443 14.23 -8.42 -0.55
CA HIS A 443 14.67 -9.73 -1.03
C HIS A 443 15.90 -10.19 -0.23
N GLY A 444 16.01 -11.50 0.00
CA GLY A 444 17.19 -12.12 0.60
C GLY A 444 16.88 -12.87 1.90
N ASP A 445 17.92 -13.24 2.64
CA ASP A 445 17.77 -14.04 3.86
C ASP A 445 17.20 -13.17 4.99
N VAL A 446 15.97 -13.45 5.40
CA VAL A 446 15.21 -12.67 6.38
C VAL A 446 15.32 -13.35 7.74
N SER A 447 15.85 -12.63 8.73
CA SER A 447 15.94 -13.10 10.11
C SER A 447 15.13 -12.19 11.02
N SER A 448 14.67 -12.72 12.15
CA SER A 448 13.97 -11.91 13.14
C SER A 448 14.91 -10.85 13.73
N GLY A 449 14.44 -9.60 13.86
CA GLY A 449 15.24 -8.52 14.46
C GLY A 449 14.95 -7.15 13.86
N LEU A 450 15.77 -6.17 14.25
CA LEU A 450 15.66 -4.79 13.80
C LEU A 450 16.35 -4.60 12.45
N TYR A 451 15.61 -4.03 11.51
CA TYR A 451 16.08 -3.59 10.20
C TYR A 451 16.06 -2.07 10.10
N ARG A 452 16.90 -1.52 9.22
CA ARG A 452 17.00 -0.08 8.93
C ARG A 452 17.03 0.12 7.43
N LEU A 453 15.98 0.73 6.88
CA LEU A 453 15.92 1.12 5.48
C LEU A 453 16.55 2.51 5.31
N LYS A 454 17.60 2.63 4.49
CA LYS A 454 18.28 3.90 4.23
C LYS A 454 17.59 4.69 3.12
N ILE A 455 17.25 5.94 3.42
CA ILE A 455 16.63 6.87 2.48
C ILE A 455 17.67 7.92 2.04
N PRO A 456 18.00 8.04 0.74
CA PRO A 456 18.87 9.11 0.24
C PRO A 456 18.30 10.50 0.53
N ASP A 457 19.17 11.49 0.75
CA ASP A 457 18.78 12.88 1.05
C ASP A 457 17.77 13.45 0.05
N GLN A 458 17.95 13.15 -1.23
CA GLN A 458 17.07 13.57 -2.32
C GLN A 458 15.61 13.08 -2.17
N HIS A 459 15.37 12.00 -1.43
CA HIS A 459 14.04 11.45 -1.21
C HIS A 459 13.50 11.74 0.20
N ARG A 460 14.29 12.39 1.07
CA ARG A 460 13.97 12.62 2.50
C ARG A 460 12.59 13.27 2.70
N SER A 461 12.21 14.20 1.84
CA SER A 461 10.92 14.91 1.90
C SER A 461 9.72 13.97 1.76
N TYR A 462 9.82 12.93 0.93
CA TYR A 462 8.71 11.98 0.67
C TYR A 462 8.52 10.97 1.80
N PHE A 463 9.57 10.73 2.58
CA PHE A 463 9.56 9.78 3.70
C PHE A 463 9.51 10.46 5.06
N ARG A 464 9.29 11.78 5.12
CA ARG A 464 9.42 12.58 6.36
C ARG A 464 8.67 11.97 7.55
N ASN A 465 7.49 11.39 7.32
CA ASN A 465 6.65 10.81 8.38
C ASN A 465 7.21 9.50 8.96
N PHE A 466 8.17 8.87 8.29
CA PHE A 466 8.77 7.59 8.71
C PHE A 466 10.20 7.75 9.23
N LEU A 467 10.80 8.92 8.99
CA LEU A 467 12.21 9.15 9.31
C LEU A 467 12.35 9.54 10.78
N THR A 468 13.33 8.91 11.44
CA THR A 468 13.73 9.34 12.78
C THR A 468 14.38 10.74 12.72
N GLU A 469 14.09 11.57 13.71
CA GLU A 469 14.65 12.92 13.81
C GLU A 469 16.18 12.90 13.73
N GLY A 470 16.76 13.72 12.84
CA GLY A 470 18.21 13.75 12.60
C GLY A 470 18.80 12.57 11.83
N LYS A 471 17.99 11.58 11.39
CA LYS A 471 18.47 10.42 10.65
C LYS A 471 17.72 10.17 9.34
N ASN A 472 18.41 9.55 8.39
CA ASN A 472 17.89 9.15 7.07
C ASN A 472 17.54 7.65 7.02
N GLU A 473 17.01 7.11 8.11
CA GLU A 473 16.69 5.69 8.23
C GLU A 473 15.26 5.49 8.75
N ILE A 474 14.58 4.50 8.18
CA ILE A 474 13.28 4.01 8.66
C ILE A 474 13.55 2.69 9.39
N PRO A 475 13.44 2.66 10.74
CA PRO A 475 13.58 1.43 11.50
C PRO A 475 12.29 0.59 11.39
N PHE A 476 12.42 -0.71 11.18
CA PHE A 476 11.31 -1.66 11.26
C PHE A 476 11.80 -3.01 11.81
N THR A 477 10.91 -3.79 12.40
CA THR A 477 11.25 -5.05 13.07
C THR A 477 10.56 -6.21 12.36
N VAL A 478 11.28 -7.31 12.17
CA VAL A 478 10.70 -8.60 11.77
C VAL A 478 10.50 -9.43 13.02
N LYS A 479 9.25 -9.82 13.28
CA LYS A 479 8.89 -10.67 14.41
C LYS A 479 9.57 -12.03 14.28
N ARG A 480 9.90 -12.61 15.42
CA ARG A 480 10.34 -14.01 15.47
C ARG A 480 9.15 -14.92 15.16
N ASP A 481 9.34 -15.89 14.27
CA ASP A 481 8.35 -16.94 14.05
C ASP A 481 8.32 -17.84 15.30
N PRO A 482 7.24 -17.85 16.09
CA PRO A 482 7.15 -18.77 17.22
C PRO A 482 7.06 -20.23 16.77
N ALA A 483 6.67 -20.52 15.52
CA ALA A 483 6.62 -21.87 14.96
C ALA A 483 7.99 -22.41 14.55
N GLU A 484 8.95 -21.56 14.15
CA GLU A 484 10.29 -22.00 13.74
C GLU A 484 11.10 -22.62 14.91
N SER A 485 10.69 -22.34 16.15
CA SER A 485 11.27 -22.93 17.36
C SER A 485 10.43 -24.07 17.97
N THR A 486 9.46 -24.64 17.23
CA THR A 486 8.80 -25.86 17.71
C THR A 486 9.74 -27.05 17.60
N LEU A 487 10.24 -27.53 18.75
CA LEU A 487 10.97 -28.80 18.88
C LEU A 487 10.08 -30.04 18.67
N THR A 488 9.07 -29.92 17.80
CA THR A 488 8.20 -31.04 17.42
C THR A 488 8.95 -31.93 16.44
N ARG A 489 8.92 -33.24 16.70
CA ARG A 489 9.51 -34.24 15.81
C ARG A 489 8.83 -34.15 14.44
N LEU A 490 9.62 -34.07 13.37
CA LEU A 490 9.13 -34.14 11.99
C LEU A 490 8.35 -35.46 11.79
N SER A 491 7.21 -35.38 11.10
CA SER A 491 6.43 -36.55 10.74
C SER A 491 7.05 -37.29 9.54
N GLU A 492 6.66 -38.54 9.30
CA GLU A 492 7.12 -39.26 8.10
C GLU A 492 6.74 -38.56 6.78
N ALA A 493 5.61 -37.84 6.77
CA ALA A 493 5.20 -37.03 5.62
C ALA A 493 6.18 -35.86 5.37
N ASP A 494 6.67 -35.23 6.44
CA ASP A 494 7.64 -34.12 6.33
C ASP A 494 9.00 -34.61 5.81
N TYR A 495 9.47 -35.76 6.29
CA TYR A 495 10.70 -36.39 5.79
C TYR A 495 10.56 -36.77 4.30
N THR A 496 9.40 -37.28 3.90
CA THR A 496 9.12 -37.63 2.51
C THR A 496 9.12 -36.40 1.61
N PHE A 497 8.56 -35.28 2.08
CA PHE A 497 8.60 -34.01 1.36
C PHE A 497 10.03 -33.50 1.19
N LEU A 498 10.81 -33.44 2.28
CA LEU A 498 12.18 -32.93 2.25
C LEU A 498 13.12 -33.81 1.41
N ALA A 499 12.91 -35.12 1.39
CA ALA A 499 13.67 -36.07 0.57
C ALA A 499 13.58 -35.78 -0.95
N ASN A 500 12.57 -35.04 -1.41
CA ASN A 500 12.47 -34.60 -2.80
C ASN A 500 13.46 -33.49 -3.17
N PHE A 501 13.94 -32.72 -2.19
CA PHE A 501 14.78 -31.54 -2.40
C PHE A 501 16.21 -31.75 -1.91
N VAL A 502 16.38 -32.54 -0.85
CA VAL A 502 17.67 -32.80 -0.22
C VAL A 502 17.80 -34.28 0.14
N THR A 503 19.01 -34.83 0.01
CA THR A 503 19.28 -36.19 0.47
C THR A 503 19.38 -36.19 1.99
N ILE A 504 18.32 -36.67 2.65
CA ILE A 504 18.31 -36.85 4.10
C ILE A 504 18.85 -38.24 4.42
N VAL A 505 19.91 -38.28 5.23
CA VAL A 505 20.39 -39.52 5.84
C VAL A 505 19.90 -39.54 7.27
N GLN A 506 19.09 -40.55 7.60
CA GLN A 506 18.64 -40.77 8.97
C GLN A 506 19.43 -41.95 9.55
N PRO A 507 20.51 -41.69 10.30
CA PRO A 507 21.26 -42.77 10.93
C PRO A 507 20.40 -43.38 12.05
N GLU A 508 20.19 -44.69 11.99
CA GLU A 508 19.42 -45.44 13.00
C GLU A 508 20.34 -45.91 14.14
N THR A 509 21.65 -45.91 13.90
CA THR A 509 22.65 -46.37 14.86
C THR A 509 23.74 -45.34 15.12
N LEU A 510 24.32 -45.36 16.33
CA LEU A 510 25.43 -44.48 16.70
C LEU A 510 26.66 -44.69 15.79
N GLU A 511 26.84 -45.90 15.30
CA GLU A 511 27.94 -46.27 14.40
C GLU A 511 27.81 -45.60 13.03
N GLU A 512 26.58 -45.46 12.51
CA GLU A 512 26.27 -44.69 11.30
C GLU A 512 26.49 -43.19 11.50
N VAL A 513 26.06 -42.64 12.65
CA VAL A 513 26.32 -41.23 13.00
C VAL A 513 27.83 -40.94 13.01
N LEU A 514 28.60 -41.80 13.67
CA LEU A 514 30.06 -41.67 13.76
C LEU A 514 30.73 -41.85 12.40
N GLY A 515 30.24 -42.77 11.57
CA GLY A 515 30.71 -42.95 10.19
C GLY A 515 30.47 -41.73 9.30
N ILE A 516 29.31 -41.08 9.43
CA ILE A 516 28.97 -39.85 8.69
C ILE A 516 29.88 -38.69 9.12
N LEU A 517 30.09 -38.51 10.43
CA LEU A 517 30.96 -37.45 10.97
C LEU A 517 32.44 -37.65 10.60
N GLN A 518 32.86 -38.89 10.36
CA GLN A 518 34.21 -39.24 9.90
C GLN A 518 34.37 -39.20 8.38
N GLY A 519 33.32 -38.84 7.62
CA GLY A 519 33.37 -38.68 6.16
C GLY A 519 33.23 -40.00 5.38
N ASN A 520 32.86 -41.11 6.02
CA ASN A 520 32.57 -42.36 5.32
C ASN A 520 31.17 -42.29 4.69
N GLN A 521 31.09 -41.88 3.42
CA GLN A 521 29.83 -41.88 2.68
C GLN A 521 29.51 -43.27 2.12
N PHE A 522 28.43 -43.88 2.58
CA PHE A 522 27.78 -44.98 1.86
C PHE A 522 27.01 -44.40 0.66
N GLY A 523 27.64 -44.40 -0.52
CA GLY A 523 26.93 -44.19 -1.78
C GLY A 523 26.04 -45.38 -2.12
N GLN A 524 24.93 -45.14 -2.84
CA GLN A 524 24.06 -46.21 -3.34
C GLN A 524 24.89 -47.29 -4.05
N GLU A 525 24.67 -48.56 -3.69
CA GLU A 525 25.45 -49.72 -4.13
C GLU A 525 25.37 -49.96 -5.66
N LEU A 526 26.11 -49.17 -6.44
CA LEU A 526 26.21 -49.24 -7.92
C LEU A 526 26.57 -50.64 -8.42
N TRP A 527 27.28 -51.42 -7.62
CA TRP A 527 27.66 -52.79 -7.95
C TRP A 527 26.44 -53.71 -8.15
N LYS A 528 25.29 -53.45 -7.49
CA LYS A 528 24.06 -54.23 -7.65
C LYS A 528 23.51 -54.13 -9.08
N TYR A 529 23.53 -52.93 -9.65
CA TYR A 529 23.08 -52.70 -11.03
C TYR A 529 24.04 -53.30 -12.06
N LEU A 530 25.36 -53.22 -11.80
CA LEU A 530 26.36 -53.87 -12.65
C LEU A 530 26.25 -55.40 -12.61
N ALA A 531 26.01 -55.98 -11.43
CA ALA A 531 25.78 -57.41 -11.26
C ALA A 531 24.52 -57.89 -11.98
N LEU A 532 23.42 -57.12 -11.90
CA LEU A 532 22.19 -57.41 -12.62
C LEU A 532 22.39 -57.32 -14.15
N GLY A 533 23.13 -56.30 -14.62
CA GLY A 533 23.49 -56.16 -16.04
C GLY A 533 24.31 -57.35 -16.55
N ALA A 534 25.30 -57.80 -15.80
CA ALA A 534 26.11 -58.97 -16.13
C ALA A 534 25.26 -60.26 -16.18
N PHE A 535 24.31 -60.43 -15.25
CA PHE A 535 23.40 -61.57 -15.23
C PHE A 535 22.49 -61.60 -16.48
N ILE A 536 21.95 -60.45 -16.89
CA ILE A 536 21.15 -60.35 -18.13
C ILE A 536 22.00 -60.70 -19.35
N PHE A 537 23.24 -60.23 -19.41
CA PHE A 537 24.15 -60.52 -20.52
C PHE A 537 24.41 -62.02 -20.67
N LEU A 538 24.61 -62.71 -19.54
CA LEU A 538 24.82 -64.16 -19.51
C LEU A 538 23.58 -64.93 -19.99
N LEU A 539 22.37 -64.48 -19.65
CA LEU A 539 21.13 -65.07 -20.17
C LEU A 539 20.99 -64.90 -21.68
N VAL A 540 21.35 -63.73 -22.22
CA VAL A 540 21.33 -63.46 -23.66
C VAL A 540 22.33 -64.36 -24.37
N GLU A 541 23.53 -64.52 -23.84
CA GLU A 541 24.57 -65.40 -24.41
C GLU A 541 24.10 -66.85 -24.50
N ILE A 542 23.49 -67.37 -23.42
CA ILE A 542 22.93 -68.74 -23.40
C ILE A 542 21.84 -68.90 -24.46
N ALA A 543 20.94 -67.92 -24.60
CA ALA A 543 19.88 -67.96 -25.59
C ALA A 543 20.43 -67.96 -27.03
N LEU A 544 21.43 -67.11 -27.29
CA LEU A 544 22.03 -66.94 -28.61
C LEU A 544 22.86 -68.17 -29.01
N ALA A 545 23.62 -68.74 -28.08
CA ALA A 545 24.36 -69.99 -28.29
C ALA A 545 23.41 -71.16 -28.60
N ARG A 546 22.29 -71.25 -27.88
CA ARG A 546 21.25 -72.26 -28.13
C ARG A 546 20.59 -72.07 -29.49
N TRP A 547 20.30 -70.83 -29.88
CA TRP A 547 19.71 -70.51 -31.19
C TRP A 547 20.65 -70.88 -32.35
N ILE A 548 21.94 -70.54 -32.26
CA ILE A 548 22.94 -70.93 -33.27
C ILE A 548 23.08 -72.45 -33.37
N ALA A 549 23.08 -73.16 -32.24
CA ALA A 549 23.16 -74.62 -32.23
C ALA A 549 21.92 -75.29 -32.87
N LEU A 550 20.73 -74.71 -32.70
CA LEU A 550 19.49 -75.16 -33.36
C LEU A 550 19.51 -74.85 -34.86
N SER A 551 19.92 -73.63 -35.24
CA SER A 551 20.04 -73.20 -36.63
C SER A 551 21.02 -74.07 -37.43
N ARG A 552 22.11 -74.53 -36.82
CA ARG A 552 23.06 -75.45 -37.48
C ARG A 552 22.56 -76.90 -37.63
N ARG A 553 21.52 -77.32 -36.90
CA ARG A 553 20.90 -78.65 -37.03
C ARG A 553 19.79 -78.71 -38.08
N THR A 554 19.20 -77.56 -38.42
CA THR A 554 18.22 -77.41 -39.50
C THR A 554 18.97 -76.98 -40.76
N GLY A 555 19.46 -77.94 -41.56
CA GLY A 555 20.25 -77.70 -42.76
C GLY A 555 19.53 -76.87 -43.82
N GLU A 556 19.66 -75.55 -43.73
CA GLU A 556 19.40 -74.62 -44.83
C GLU A 556 20.74 -74.24 -45.46
N GLU A 557 21.05 -74.90 -46.59
CA GLU A 557 22.09 -74.44 -47.51
C GLU A 557 21.68 -73.07 -48.06
N ILE A 558 22.29 -72.01 -47.53
CA ILE A 558 22.21 -70.68 -48.13
C ILE A 558 22.99 -70.70 -49.45
N LYS A 559 22.29 -70.98 -50.54
CA LYS A 559 22.80 -70.90 -51.92
C LYS A 559 23.00 -69.42 -52.26
N ILE A 560 24.22 -68.93 -52.15
CA ILE A 560 24.61 -67.58 -52.57
C ILE A 560 24.90 -67.64 -54.08
N GLU A 561 23.96 -67.16 -54.90
CA GLU A 561 24.20 -66.92 -56.32
C GLU A 561 25.09 -65.68 -56.48
N PHE A 562 26.30 -65.87 -57.01
CA PHE A 562 27.18 -64.79 -57.42
C PHE A 562 26.85 -64.37 -58.86
N GLU A 563 26.41 -63.12 -59.07
CA GLU A 563 26.31 -62.53 -60.41
C GLU A 563 27.71 -62.48 -61.07
N SER A 564 27.81 -63.01 -62.29
CA SER A 564 29.04 -63.05 -63.07
C SER A 564 29.37 -61.68 -63.71
N LYS A 565 30.66 -61.32 -63.64
CA LYS A 565 31.24 -60.00 -63.95
C LYS A 565 31.19 -59.54 -65.42
N GLU A 566 30.50 -60.24 -66.31
CA GLU A 566 30.50 -59.94 -67.76
C GLU A 566 29.10 -59.77 -68.38
N ALA A 567 28.04 -59.68 -67.57
CA ALA A 567 26.73 -59.23 -68.05
C ALA A 567 26.57 -57.72 -67.81
N PRO A 568 26.04 -56.94 -68.77
CA PRO A 568 25.81 -55.51 -68.56
C PRO A 568 24.80 -55.31 -67.42
N THR A 569 25.18 -54.48 -66.44
CA THR A 569 24.40 -54.14 -65.25
C THR A 569 22.97 -53.72 -65.61
N SER A 570 22.01 -54.05 -64.75
CA SER A 570 20.57 -53.78 -64.93
C SER A 570 20.26 -52.34 -65.37
N GLY A 571 20.98 -51.34 -64.83
CA GLY A 571 20.86 -49.93 -65.24
C GLY A 571 21.28 -49.63 -66.69
N PHE A 572 22.18 -50.41 -67.29
CA PHE A 572 22.58 -50.27 -68.70
C PHE A 572 21.51 -50.83 -69.64
N LYS A 573 20.85 -51.93 -69.27
CA LYS A 573 19.71 -52.47 -70.05
C LYS A 573 18.54 -51.49 -70.07
N GLU A 574 18.23 -50.86 -68.94
CA GLU A 574 17.17 -49.85 -68.86
C GLU A 574 17.46 -48.59 -69.68
N GLN A 575 18.72 -48.14 -69.74
CA GLN A 575 19.13 -47.03 -70.61
C GLN A 575 19.08 -47.40 -72.11
N LEU A 576 19.46 -48.63 -72.46
CA LEU A 576 19.39 -49.11 -73.84
C LEU A 576 17.94 -49.20 -74.34
N ASP A 577 17.01 -49.64 -73.48
CA ASP A 577 15.58 -49.72 -73.80
C ASP A 577 14.93 -48.34 -73.90
N ARG A 578 15.35 -47.34 -73.08
CA ARG A 578 14.92 -45.95 -73.25
C ARG A 578 15.42 -45.32 -74.56
N ILE A 579 16.66 -45.62 -74.98
CA ILE A 579 17.21 -45.12 -76.25
C ILE A 579 16.53 -45.79 -77.45
N ARG A 580 16.18 -47.09 -77.37
CA ARG A 580 15.40 -47.78 -78.41
C ARG A 580 13.96 -47.27 -78.49
N ALA A 581 13.32 -46.96 -77.37
CA ALA A 581 11.99 -46.37 -77.33
C ALA A 581 11.95 -44.92 -77.86
N ALA A 582 13.02 -44.14 -77.65
CA ALA A 582 13.15 -42.77 -78.17
C ALA A 582 13.49 -42.70 -79.67
N LYS A 583 13.97 -43.80 -80.28
CA LYS A 583 14.26 -43.88 -81.73
C LYS A 583 13.12 -44.50 -82.55
N ALA A 584 12.03 -44.91 -81.89
CA ALA A 584 10.81 -45.46 -82.50
C ALA A 584 9.62 -44.48 -82.42
N LYS A 585 9.88 -43.18 -82.23
CA LYS A 585 8.88 -42.11 -82.23
C LYS A 585 9.27 -41.01 -83.22
#